data_AF-A0A354YE78-F1
#
_entry.id   AF-A0A354YE78-F1
#
_cell.length_a   1.000
_cell.length_b   1.000
_cell.length_c   1.000
_cell.angle_alpha   90.00
_cell.angle_beta   90.00
_cell.angle_gamma   90.00
#
_symmetry.space_group_name_H-M   'P 1'
#
loop_
_entity.id
_entity.type
_entity.pdbx_description
1 polymer ?
#
loop_
_entity_poly.entity_id
_entity_poly.type
_entity_poly.pdbx_seq_one_letter_code
_entity_poly.pdbx_strand_id
1 'polypeptide(L)' 'MADNTPRLLTVAVTSRALFDLEEGHVLFERDGLEAYAAYQREHEDDVLAPGVAFPVVRKLLA' A
#
# COMPACT_ATOMS: atom_id res chain seq x y z
N MET A 1 9.80 16.04 -36.41
CA MET A 1 8.49 15.48 -36.06
C MET A 1 8.61 14.88 -34.68
N ALA A 2 7.77 15.28 -33.72
CA ALA A 2 7.78 14.69 -32.38
C ALA A 2 7.26 13.25 -32.45
N ASP A 3 7.98 12.32 -31.81
CA ASP A 3 7.52 10.95 -31.61
C ASP A 3 6.27 10.98 -30.72
N ASN A 4 5.11 10.71 -31.32
CA ASN A 4 3.80 10.70 -30.65
C ASN A 4 3.29 9.25 -30.47
N THR A 5 4.20 8.27 -30.48
CA THR A 5 3.86 6.86 -30.32
C THR A 5 3.39 6.61 -28.88
N PRO A 6 2.20 6.01 -28.67
CA PRO A 6 1.71 5.73 -27.33
C PRO A 6 2.66 4.75 -26.61
N ARG A 7 3.23 5.20 -25.50
CA ARG A 7 4.05 4.37 -24.60
C ARG A 7 3.23 4.01 -23.38
N LEU A 8 3.21 2.73 -23.03
CA LEU A 8 2.59 2.25 -21.79
C LEU A 8 3.42 2.74 -20.61
N LEU A 9 2.78 3.42 -19.66
CA LEU A 9 3.36 3.74 -18.35
C LEU A 9 2.99 2.65 -17.36
N THR A 10 3.97 1.83 -16.98
CA THR A 10 3.81 0.82 -15.93
C THR A 10 4.29 1.40 -14.60
N VAL A 11 3.42 1.44 -13.59
CA VAL A 11 3.75 1.92 -12.24
C VAL A 11 3.63 0.77 -11.26
N ALA A 12 4.71 0.48 -10.53
CA ALA A 12 4.69 -0.43 -9.39
C ALA A 12 4.55 0.38 -8.09
N VAL A 13 3.63 -0.03 -7.22
CA VAL A 13 3.39 0.61 -5.92
C VAL A 13 3.29 -0.46 -4.83
N THR A 14 3.84 -0.17 -3.66
CA THR A 14 3.80 -1.09 -2.52
C THR A 14 2.50 -0.95 -1.74
N SER A 15 2.07 -2.02 -1.06
CA SER A 15 0.84 -1.99 -0.25
C SER A 15 0.89 -0.91 0.85
N ARG A 16 2.03 -0.73 1.53
CA ARG A 16 2.22 0.31 2.57
C ARG A 16 2.21 1.75 2.03
N ALA A 17 2.49 1.93 0.74
CA ALA A 17 2.35 3.24 0.12
C ALA A 17 0.87 3.54 -0.20
N LEU A 18 0.12 2.51 -0.63
CA LEU A 18 -1.31 2.63 -0.92
C LEU A 18 -2.20 2.66 0.32
N PHE A 19 -1.82 1.99 1.39
CA PHE A 19 -2.63 1.80 2.58
C PHE A 19 -1.81 2.04 3.84
N ASP A 20 -2.45 2.59 4.86
CA ASP A 20 -1.84 2.72 6.17
C ASP A 20 -1.69 1.34 6.82
N LEU A 21 -0.46 1.00 7.14
CA LEU A 21 -0.03 -0.28 7.71
C LEU A 21 1.03 -0.03 8.81
N GLU A 22 1.09 1.19 9.34
CA GLU A 22 2.15 1.60 10.27
C GLU A 22 2.05 0.84 11.60
N GLU A 23 0.83 0.64 12.11
CA GLU A 23 0.63 -0.06 13.39
C GLU A 23 1.14 -1.50 13.36
N GLY A 24 0.81 -2.25 12.31
CA GLY A 24 1.33 -3.60 12.11
C GLY A 24 2.85 -3.62 11.94
N HIS A 25 3.42 -2.60 11.29
CA HIS A 25 4.87 -2.49 11.13
C HIS A 25 5.58 -2.24 12.46
N VAL A 26 5.10 -1.28 13.26
CA VAL A 26 5.63 -0.98 14.60
C VAL A 26 5.50 -2.21 15.51
N LEU A 27 4.37 -2.91 15.45
CA LEU A 27 4.17 -4.15 16.20
C LEU A 27 5.19 -5.23 15.81
N PHE A 28 5.44 -5.40 14.51
CA PHE A 28 6.45 -6.34 14.03
C PHE A 28 7.85 -5.99 14.51
N GLU A 29 8.24 -4.72 14.48
CA GLU A 29 9.56 -4.29 14.94
C GLU A 29 9.73 -4.45 16.45
N ARG A 30 8.65 -4.25 17.23
CA ARG A 30 8.66 -4.34 18.69
C ARG A 30 8.59 -5.78 19.19
N ASP A 31 7.64 -6.56 18.67
CA ASP A 31 7.21 -7.84 19.25
C ASP A 31 7.46 -9.03 18.30
N GLY A 32 7.96 -8.79 17.10
CA GLY A 32 8.33 -9.82 16.15
C GLY A 32 7.16 -10.41 15.35
N LEU A 33 7.46 -11.49 14.64
CA LEU A 33 6.59 -12.06 13.61
C LEU A 33 5.29 -12.65 14.18
N GLU A 34 5.34 -13.30 15.34
CA GLU A 34 4.19 -14.00 15.91
C GLU A 34 3.10 -13.03 16.35
N ALA A 35 3.49 -11.93 17.01
CA ALA A 35 2.57 -10.86 17.41
C ALA A 35 1.96 -10.17 16.19
N TYR A 36 2.79 -9.84 15.19
CA TYR A 36 2.32 -9.30 13.92
C TYR A 36 1.32 -10.22 13.21
N ALA A 37 1.61 -11.52 13.14
CA ALA A 37 0.72 -12.49 12.48
C ALA A 37 -0.61 -12.69 13.23
N ALA A 38 -0.62 -12.54 14.55
CA ALA A 38 -1.84 -12.56 15.36
C ALA A 38 -2.68 -11.30 15.10
N TYR A 39 -2.06 -10.13 15.14
CA TYR A 39 -2.71 -8.85 14.87
C TYR A 39 -3.35 -8.80 13.48
N GLN A 40 -2.63 -9.24 12.45
CA GLN A 40 -3.14 -9.27 11.07
C GLN A 40 -4.35 -10.21 10.92
N ARG A 41 -4.42 -11.31 11.67
CA ARG A 41 -5.57 -12.23 11.67
C ARG A 41 -6.77 -11.65 12.41
N GLU A 42 -6.53 -10.93 13.50
CA GLU A 42 -7.59 -10.29 14.27
C GLU A 42 -8.26 -9.15 13.49
N HIS A 43 -7.50 -8.44 12.66
CA HIS A 43 -7.96 -7.29 11.87
C HIS A 43 -8.08 -7.63 10.37
N GLU A 44 -8.23 -8.91 9.99
CA GLU A 44 -8.21 -9.31 8.57
C GLU A 44 -9.39 -8.77 7.76
N ASP A 45 -10.53 -8.56 8.42
CA ASP A 45 -11.76 -8.02 7.82
C ASP A 45 -11.82 -6.48 7.88
N ASP A 46 -10.84 -5.83 8.52
CA ASP A 46 -10.82 -4.39 8.68
C ASP A 46 -10.32 -3.70 7.42
N VAL A 47 -11.07 -2.69 6.97
CA VAL A 47 -10.70 -1.92 5.79
C VAL A 47 -9.54 -0.98 6.14
N LEU A 48 -8.41 -1.19 5.47
CA LEU A 48 -7.23 -0.34 5.64
C LEU A 48 -7.50 1.11 5.23
N ALA A 49 -6.99 2.03 6.04
CA ALA A 49 -7.05 3.45 5.73
C ALA A 49 -6.17 3.79 4.51
N PRO A 50 -6.50 4.83 3.73
CA PRO A 50 -5.67 5.26 2.61
C PRO A 50 -4.27 5.71 3.05
N GLY A 51 -3.25 5.18 2.39
CA GLY A 51 -1.87 5.61 2.53
C GLY A 51 -1.53 6.81 1.64
N VAL A 52 -0.28 7.26 1.74
CA VAL A 52 0.21 8.49 1.07
C VAL A 52 0.09 8.46 -0.46
N ALA A 53 0.19 7.29 -1.08
CA ALA A 53 0.13 7.12 -2.54
C ALA A 53 -1.29 6.87 -3.07
N PHE A 54 -2.26 6.54 -2.21
CA PHE A 54 -3.64 6.27 -2.61
C PHE A 54 -4.26 7.37 -3.48
N PRO A 55 -4.22 8.67 -3.11
CA PRO A 55 -4.84 9.72 -3.92
C PRO A 55 -4.14 9.91 -5.27
N VAL A 56 -2.84 9.61 -5.37
CA VAL A 56 -2.08 9.72 -6.62
C VAL A 56 -2.49 8.61 -7.57
N VAL A 57 -2.49 7.35 -7.10
CA VAL A 57 -2.88 6.19 -7.92
C VAL A 57 -4.34 6.32 -8.36
N ARG A 58 -5.24 6.75 -7.47
CA ARG A 58 -6.65 6.98 -7.82
C ARG A 58 -6.81 8.00 -8.96
N LYS A 59 -6.00 9.06 -8.99
CA LYS A 59 -6.01 10.07 -10.06
C LYS A 59 -5.40 9.56 -11.37
N LEU A 60 -4.41 8.67 -11.30
CA LEU A 60 -3.77 8.09 -12.48
C LEU A 60 -4.67 7.05 -13.19
N LEU A 61 -5.61 6.44 -12.46
CA LEU A 61 -6.56 5.45 -12.98
C LEU A 61 -7.90 6.05 -13.46
N ALA A 62 -8.15 7.33 -13.20
CA ALA A 62 -9.38 8.05 -13.57
C ALA A 62 -9.31 8.57 -15.01
#